data_AF-A0A7W2TFT8-F1
#
_entry.id   AF-A0A7W2TFT8-F1
#
_cell.length_a   1.000
_cell.length_b   1.000
_cell.length_c   1.000
_cell.angle_alpha   90.00
_cell.angle_beta   90.00
_cell.angle_gamma   90.00
#
_symmetry.space_group_name_H-M   'P 1'
#
loop_
_entity.id
_entity.type
_entity.pdbx_description
1 polymer ?
#
loop_
_entity_poly.entity_id
_entity_poly.type
_entity_poly.pdbx_seq_one_letter_code
_entity_poly.pdbx_strand_id
1 'polypeptide(L)'
;MKLTAFQSKTLLILIPLILLLSTAIYFYGANEPTLPKMTVQEKKARFKNLIIPAIDEVYDELMVQYLDVSESLKLGSDNDMIEKLKIEYKAKTDNELLMALKPHPKSIAIAQAAMESSWATSRFFNEANNIFGVWSFDEDEPRIAALKKRGDKTIWLKRYPSIKASVRGYYRTLGRSAAFQKFRQLRLKTDDPYSLVKKLDRYSEKGAEYGDELTSIIKFNKFNTYD
;
A
#
# COMPACT_ATOMS: atom_id res chain seq x y z
N MET A 1 -0.85 55.40 4.35
CA MET A 1 -0.94 54.18 5.19
C MET A 1 -1.61 53.11 4.35
N LYS A 2 -0.84 52.15 3.81
CA LYS A 2 -1.31 51.13 2.85
C LYS A 2 -1.77 49.88 3.61
N LEU A 3 -2.98 49.41 3.34
CA LEU A 3 -3.42 48.05 3.64
C LEU A 3 -4.20 47.56 2.42
N THR A 4 -3.57 46.71 1.60
CA THR A 4 -4.24 46.02 0.49
C THR A 4 -3.85 44.54 0.49
N ALA A 5 -4.88 43.72 0.63
CA ALA A 5 -5.07 42.39 0.05
C ALA A 5 -3.95 41.35 0.24
N PHE A 6 -4.13 40.50 1.25
CA PHE A 6 -3.51 39.17 1.32
C PHE A 6 -4.27 38.23 0.37
N GLN A 7 -3.81 38.13 -0.88
CA GLN A 7 -4.27 37.08 -1.79
C GLN A 7 -3.65 35.75 -1.36
N SER A 8 -4.45 34.87 -0.73
CA SER A 8 -4.06 33.49 -0.50
C SER A 8 -4.02 32.76 -1.85
N LYS A 9 -2.82 32.57 -2.40
CA LYS A 9 -2.61 31.56 -3.44
C LYS A 9 -2.66 30.19 -2.78
N THR A 10 -3.81 29.54 -2.83
CA THR A 10 -3.94 28.10 -2.62
C THR A 10 -3.15 27.40 -3.72
N LEU A 11 -1.88 27.13 -3.46
CA LEU A 11 -1.06 26.29 -4.30
C LEU A 11 -1.54 24.85 -4.11
N LEU A 12 -2.47 24.41 -4.95
CA LEU A 12 -2.82 23.00 -5.13
C LEU A 12 -1.57 22.28 -5.68
N ILE A 13 -0.68 21.87 -4.80
CA ILE A 13 0.39 20.96 -5.16
C ILE A 13 -0.23 19.56 -5.23
N LEU A 14 -0.75 19.21 -6.42
CA LEU A 14 -0.98 17.82 -6.81
C LEU A 14 0.40 17.15 -6.95
N ILE A 15 1.02 16.80 -5.83
CA ILE A 15 2.16 15.87 -5.84
C ILE A 15 1.53 14.49 -6.05
N PRO A 16 1.82 13.80 -7.16
CA PRO A 16 1.40 12.42 -7.28
C PRO A 16 1.97 11.68 -6.07
N LEU A 17 1.14 10.88 -5.40
CA LEU A 17 1.56 10.00 -4.33
C LEU A 17 2.43 8.90 -4.96
N ILE A 18 3.64 9.27 -5.39
CA ILE A 18 4.58 8.32 -5.96
C ILE A 18 5.19 7.62 -4.75
N LEU A 19 4.81 6.37 -4.53
CA LEU A 19 5.67 5.43 -3.83
C LEU A 19 6.93 5.28 -4.72
N LEU A 20 7.93 6.15 -4.54
CA LEU A 20 9.20 6.03 -5.24
C LEU A 20 9.93 4.85 -4.61
N LEU A 21 9.69 3.67 -5.18
CA LEU A 21 10.16 2.39 -4.68
C LEU A 21 11.61 2.06 -5.07
N SER A 22 12.29 2.96 -5.76
CA SER A 22 13.48 2.65 -6.55
C SER A 22 14.80 2.61 -5.77
N THR A 23 14.80 2.55 -4.44
CA THR A 23 16.09 2.50 -3.71
C THR A 23 16.11 1.52 -2.54
N ALA A 24 15.56 0.31 -2.72
CA ALA A 24 15.83 -0.80 -1.81
C ALA A 24 17.34 -1.15 -1.67
N ILE A 25 18.22 -0.57 -2.50
CA ILE A 25 19.66 -0.88 -2.56
C ILE A 25 20.53 0.08 -1.72
N TYR A 26 20.05 1.24 -1.24
CA TYR A 26 20.94 2.27 -0.67
C TYR A 26 20.89 2.50 0.84
N PHE A 27 20.35 1.57 1.64
CA PHE A 27 20.18 1.75 3.09
C PHE A 27 21.00 0.76 3.92
N TYR A 28 22.32 1.00 4.04
CA TYR A 28 23.13 0.44 5.13
C TYR A 28 23.81 1.58 5.88
N GLY A 29 23.45 1.75 7.16
CA GLY A 29 24.18 2.55 8.14
C GLY A 29 24.60 1.63 9.29
N ALA A 30 25.79 1.88 9.83
CA ALA A 30 26.44 1.04 10.83
C ALA A 30 25.80 1.21 12.23
N ASN A 31 25.68 0.10 12.95
CA ASN A 31 25.23 -0.04 14.35
C ASN A 31 23.71 -0.08 14.61
N GLU A 32 23.02 -1.02 13.98
CA GLU A 32 21.72 -1.53 14.46
C GLU A 32 21.88 -3.01 14.81
N PRO A 33 21.11 -3.58 15.76
CA PRO A 33 21.08 -5.02 15.98
C PRO A 33 20.64 -5.70 14.68
N THR A 34 21.64 -6.18 13.94
CA THR A 34 21.40 -6.81 12.65
C THR A 34 20.63 -8.09 12.90
N LEU A 35 19.52 -8.29 12.17
CA LEU A 35 18.91 -9.61 12.08
C LEU A 35 20.02 -10.65 11.86
N PRO A 36 19.90 -11.84 12.48
CA PRO A 36 20.89 -12.89 12.27
C PRO A 36 21.04 -13.14 10.77
N LYS A 37 22.27 -13.48 10.33
CA LYS A 37 22.50 -13.86 8.94
C LYS A 37 21.58 -15.04 8.61
N MET A 38 20.75 -14.87 7.59
CA MET A 38 19.79 -15.86 7.10
C MET A 38 20.05 -16.17 5.64
N THR A 39 19.92 -17.45 5.29
CA THR A 39 19.80 -17.93 3.91
C THR A 39 18.53 -17.39 3.26
N VAL A 40 18.46 -17.46 1.93
CA VAL A 40 17.26 -17.05 1.18
C VAL A 40 16.02 -17.84 1.62
N GLN A 41 16.17 -19.14 1.90
CA GLN A 41 15.06 -19.99 2.31
C GLN A 41 14.53 -19.62 3.70
N GLU A 42 15.41 -19.33 4.65
CA GLU A 42 15.02 -18.86 5.99
C GLU A 42 14.29 -17.52 5.94
N LYS A 43 14.76 -16.57 5.11
CA LYS A 43 14.06 -15.29 4.88
C LYS A 43 12.66 -15.52 4.35
N LYS A 44 12.51 -16.38 3.34
CA LYS A 44 11.21 -16.72 2.75
C LYS A 44 10.28 -17.41 3.74
N ALA A 45 10.78 -18.34 4.55
CA ALA A 45 10.00 -19.03 5.58
C ALA A 45 9.50 -18.04 6.65
N ARG A 46 10.40 -17.18 7.17
CA ARG A 46 10.04 -16.12 8.11
C ARG A 46 9.03 -15.15 7.51
N PHE A 47 9.23 -14.71 6.28
CA PHE A 47 8.30 -13.86 5.56
C PHE A 47 6.90 -14.49 5.50
N LYS A 48 6.78 -15.75 5.07
CA LYS A 48 5.50 -16.45 4.98
C LYS A 48 4.79 -16.50 6.34
N ASN A 49 5.51 -16.84 7.40
CA ASN A 49 4.94 -16.96 8.75
C ASN A 49 4.43 -15.62 9.32
N LEU A 50 5.07 -14.50 8.96
CA LEU A 50 4.72 -13.18 9.49
C LEU A 50 3.67 -12.45 8.65
N ILE A 51 3.79 -12.54 7.32
CA ILE A 51 3.07 -11.67 6.40
C ILE A 51 1.79 -12.30 5.89
N ILE A 52 1.80 -13.60 5.56
CA ILE A 52 0.65 -14.24 4.92
C ILE A 52 -0.57 -14.25 5.85
N PRO A 53 -0.47 -14.68 7.12
CA PRO A 53 -1.63 -14.64 8.03
C PRO A 53 -2.20 -13.23 8.21
N ALA A 54 -1.34 -12.21 8.24
CA ALA A 54 -1.78 -10.82 8.35
C ALA A 54 -2.48 -10.31 7.08
N ILE A 55 -2.06 -10.79 5.90
CA ILE A 55 -2.74 -10.48 4.63
C ILE A 55 -4.06 -11.22 4.53
N ASP A 56 -4.12 -12.49 4.91
CA ASP A 56 -5.34 -13.29 4.92
C ASP A 56 -6.41 -12.62 5.81
N GLU A 57 -6.08 -12.34 7.07
CA GLU A 57 -7.03 -11.73 8.01
C GLU A 57 -7.55 -10.38 7.52
N VAL A 58 -6.66 -9.50 7.03
CA VAL A 58 -7.09 -8.18 6.53
C VAL A 58 -7.88 -8.30 5.23
N TYR A 59 -7.53 -9.24 4.35
CA TYR A 59 -8.29 -9.46 3.13
C TYR A 59 -9.71 -9.91 3.44
N ASP A 60 -9.88 -10.85 4.38
CA ASP A 60 -11.19 -11.36 4.78
C ASP A 60 -12.05 -10.25 5.39
N GLU A 61 -11.48 -9.43 6.29
CA GLU A 61 -12.14 -8.24 6.84
C GLU A 61 -12.63 -7.28 5.75
N LEU A 62 -11.78 -6.97 4.77
CA LEU A 62 -12.10 -6.04 3.68
C LEU A 62 -13.11 -6.64 2.70
N MET A 63 -13.07 -7.95 2.47
CA MET A 63 -14.02 -8.63 1.60
C MET A 63 -15.41 -8.64 2.23
N VAL A 64 -15.52 -8.93 3.53
CA VAL A 64 -16.78 -8.81 4.28
C VAL A 64 -17.33 -7.40 4.18
N GLN A 65 -16.51 -6.38 4.46
CA GLN A 65 -16.92 -4.97 4.31
C GLN A 65 -17.42 -4.65 2.89
N TYR A 66 -16.72 -5.14 1.86
CA TYR A 66 -17.14 -4.92 0.47
C TYR A 66 -18.49 -5.56 0.16
N LEU A 67 -18.72 -6.81 0.61
CA LEU A 67 -19.96 -7.54 0.38
C LEU A 67 -21.14 -6.87 1.10
N ASP A 68 -20.97 -6.52 2.38
CA ASP A 68 -22.00 -5.86 3.20
C ASP A 68 -22.43 -4.52 2.60
N VAL A 69 -21.45 -3.70 2.18
CA VAL A 69 -21.72 -2.42 1.50
C VAL A 69 -22.37 -2.64 0.15
N SER A 70 -21.92 -3.64 -0.62
CA SER A 70 -22.52 -3.97 -1.92
C SER A 70 -23.98 -4.39 -1.80
N GLU A 71 -24.31 -5.18 -0.79
CA GLU A 71 -25.68 -5.60 -0.52
C GLU A 71 -26.55 -4.42 -0.05
N SER A 72 -26.05 -3.62 0.89
CA SER A 72 -26.75 -2.44 1.41
C SER A 72 -27.13 -1.46 0.28
N LEU A 73 -26.19 -1.18 -0.62
CA LEU A 73 -26.41 -0.29 -1.76
C LEU A 73 -27.42 -0.86 -2.76
N LYS A 74 -27.42 -2.18 -3.01
CA LYS A 74 -28.41 -2.84 -3.88
C LYS A 74 -29.83 -2.74 -3.33
N LEU A 75 -29.97 -2.77 -2.01
CA LEU A 75 -31.25 -2.62 -1.32
C LEU A 75 -31.71 -1.15 -1.21
N GLY A 76 -30.92 -0.20 -1.73
CA GLY A 76 -31.21 1.24 -1.63
C GLY A 76 -31.02 1.79 -0.22
N SER A 77 -30.28 1.10 0.64
CA SER A 77 -29.91 1.62 1.96
C SER A 77 -28.74 2.57 1.79
N ASP A 78 -29.00 3.85 2.03
CA ASP A 78 -27.97 4.85 2.28
C ASP A 78 -27.96 5.14 3.79
N ASN A 79 -26.79 5.06 4.42
CA ASN A 79 -26.66 5.25 5.85
C ASN A 79 -25.33 5.95 6.19
N ASP A 80 -25.25 6.51 7.40
CA ASP A 80 -24.09 7.26 7.88
C ASP A 80 -22.75 6.50 7.72
N MET A 81 -22.77 5.17 7.74
CA MET A 81 -21.55 4.37 7.54
C MET A 81 -21.07 4.43 6.09
N ILE A 82 -21.98 4.33 5.12
CA ILE A 82 -21.65 4.43 3.69
C ILE A 82 -21.10 5.82 3.36
N GLU A 83 -21.72 6.88 3.88
CA GLU A 83 -21.24 8.25 3.69
C GLU A 83 -19.85 8.47 4.32
N LYS A 84 -19.59 7.94 5.51
CA LYS A 84 -18.25 7.96 6.12
C LYS A 84 -17.22 7.24 5.24
N LEU A 85 -17.58 6.09 4.67
CA LEU A 85 -16.70 5.34 3.77
C LEU A 85 -16.45 6.11 2.46
N LYS A 86 -17.46 6.76 1.88
CA LYS A 86 -17.28 7.63 0.70
C LYS A 86 -16.26 8.74 0.99
N ILE A 87 -16.35 9.38 2.16
CA ILE A 87 -15.39 10.40 2.60
C ILE A 87 -13.99 9.81 2.76
N GLU A 88 -13.84 8.69 3.49
CA GLU A 88 -12.54 8.05 3.74
C GLU A 88 -11.82 7.65 2.44
N TYR A 89 -12.56 7.04 1.52
CA TYR A 89 -12.04 6.54 0.24
C TYR A 89 -12.06 7.57 -0.88
N LYS A 90 -12.56 8.79 -0.62
CA LYS A 90 -12.71 9.88 -1.59
C LYS A 90 -13.57 9.48 -2.80
N ALA A 91 -14.59 8.66 -2.57
CA ALA A 91 -15.55 8.23 -3.57
C ALA A 91 -16.73 9.19 -3.64
N LYS A 92 -17.15 9.56 -4.85
CA LYS A 92 -18.28 10.47 -5.10
C LYS A 92 -19.59 9.75 -5.40
N THR A 93 -19.50 8.48 -5.76
CA THR A 93 -20.65 7.64 -6.13
C THR A 93 -20.51 6.27 -5.49
N ASP A 94 -21.62 5.57 -5.38
CA ASP A 94 -21.69 4.19 -4.87
C ASP A 94 -20.78 3.25 -5.67
N ASN A 95 -20.74 3.40 -7.00
CA ASN A 95 -19.85 2.64 -7.86
C ASN A 95 -18.37 2.95 -7.58
N GLU A 96 -18.02 4.22 -7.34
CA GLU A 96 -16.65 4.57 -6.95
C GLU A 96 -16.27 3.98 -5.59
N LEU A 97 -17.22 3.93 -4.65
CA LEU A 97 -17.01 3.33 -3.35
C LEU A 97 -16.79 1.81 -3.48
N LEU A 98 -17.63 1.11 -4.23
CA LEU A 98 -17.47 -0.33 -4.47
C LEU A 98 -16.15 -0.66 -5.16
N MET A 99 -15.73 0.15 -6.13
CA MET A 99 -14.40 0.05 -6.73
C MET A 99 -13.29 0.22 -5.69
N ALA A 100 -13.43 1.16 -4.76
CA ALA A 100 -12.45 1.46 -3.71
C ALA A 100 -12.33 0.31 -2.70
N LEU A 101 -13.46 -0.24 -2.25
CA LEU A 101 -13.56 -1.23 -1.17
C LEU A 101 -13.16 -2.64 -1.58
N LYS A 102 -13.50 -3.10 -2.81
CA LYS A 102 -13.19 -4.49 -3.22
C LYS A 102 -11.69 -4.76 -3.03
N PRO A 103 -11.23 -5.69 -2.18
CA PRO A 103 -9.80 -5.98 -2.07
C PRO A 103 -9.29 -6.66 -3.34
N HIS A 104 -8.02 -6.47 -3.68
CA HIS A 104 -7.40 -7.18 -4.81
C HIS A 104 -6.87 -8.55 -4.36
N PRO A 105 -6.59 -9.50 -5.28
CA PRO A 105 -6.08 -10.82 -4.92
C PRO A 105 -4.88 -10.77 -3.98
N LYS A 106 -4.86 -11.71 -3.03
CA LYS A 106 -3.87 -11.77 -1.94
C LYS A 106 -2.47 -12.00 -2.51
N SER A 107 -2.34 -12.75 -3.59
CA SER A 107 -1.07 -13.01 -4.29
C SER A 107 -0.33 -11.73 -4.67
N ILE A 108 -1.06 -10.67 -5.08
CA ILE A 108 -0.49 -9.36 -5.39
C ILE A 108 0.05 -8.71 -4.11
N ALA A 109 -0.73 -8.69 -3.04
CA ALA A 109 -0.29 -8.11 -1.76
C ALA A 109 0.94 -8.82 -1.21
N ILE A 110 0.97 -10.16 -1.28
CA ILE A 110 2.08 -11.00 -0.84
C ILE A 110 3.33 -10.72 -1.70
N ALA A 111 3.19 -10.64 -3.02
CA ALA A 111 4.31 -10.37 -3.92
C ALA A 111 4.89 -8.96 -3.72
N GLN A 112 4.04 -7.94 -3.58
CA GLN A 112 4.48 -6.60 -3.22
C GLN A 112 5.18 -6.65 -1.86
N ALA A 113 4.55 -7.18 -0.81
CA ALA A 113 5.17 -7.27 0.51
C ALA A 113 6.55 -7.95 0.48
N ALA A 114 6.72 -9.03 -0.29
CA ALA A 114 8.02 -9.71 -0.45
C ALA A 114 9.09 -8.80 -1.07
N MET A 115 8.73 -8.07 -2.13
CA MET A 115 9.63 -7.15 -2.81
C MET A 115 9.94 -5.90 -1.97
N GLU A 116 8.91 -5.29 -1.40
CA GLU A 116 8.98 -4.03 -0.66
C GLU A 116 9.74 -4.14 0.67
N SER A 117 9.55 -5.26 1.37
CA SER A 117 10.15 -5.48 2.70
C SER A 117 11.44 -6.30 2.65
N SER A 118 11.96 -6.59 1.46
CA SER A 118 13.07 -7.52 1.25
C SER A 118 12.83 -8.85 1.98
N TRP A 119 11.67 -9.49 1.74
CA TRP A 119 11.24 -10.71 2.42
C TRP A 119 11.16 -10.55 3.94
N ALA A 120 10.54 -9.45 4.39
CA ALA A 120 10.39 -9.07 5.80
C ALA A 120 11.74 -8.84 6.52
N THR A 121 12.83 -8.55 5.82
CA THR A 121 14.14 -8.32 6.45
C THR A 121 14.60 -6.87 6.45
N SER A 122 13.87 -5.97 5.78
CA SER A 122 14.21 -4.54 5.76
C SER A 122 14.14 -3.92 7.16
N ARG A 123 14.97 -2.90 7.40
CA ARG A 123 14.97 -2.13 8.65
C ARG A 123 13.58 -1.56 8.97
N PHE A 124 12.94 -0.95 7.98
CA PHE A 124 11.63 -0.33 8.14
C PHE A 124 10.53 -1.35 8.47
N PHE A 125 10.63 -2.58 7.98
CA PHE A 125 9.75 -3.64 8.43
C PHE A 125 10.01 -3.99 9.90
N ASN A 126 11.26 -4.29 10.27
CA ASN A 126 11.56 -4.78 11.62
C ASN A 126 11.33 -3.72 12.72
N GLU A 127 11.71 -2.46 12.46
CA GLU A 127 11.62 -1.40 13.46
C GLU A 127 10.29 -0.67 13.44
N ALA A 128 9.57 -0.68 12.32
CA ALA A 128 8.40 0.19 12.12
C ALA A 128 7.18 -0.53 11.53
N ASN A 129 7.22 -1.86 11.37
CA ASN A 129 6.18 -2.65 10.70
C ASN A 129 5.80 -2.09 9.32
N ASN A 130 6.66 -1.31 8.67
CA ASN A 130 6.34 -0.69 7.39
C ASN A 130 6.76 -1.62 6.25
N ILE A 131 5.83 -2.48 5.86
CA ILE A 131 6.03 -3.53 4.86
C ILE A 131 6.23 -2.92 3.47
N PHE A 132 5.47 -1.86 3.16
CA PHE A 132 5.31 -1.31 1.81
C PHE A 132 6.05 0.01 1.59
N GLY A 133 7.00 0.35 2.46
CA GLY A 133 7.81 1.57 2.33
C GLY A 133 6.99 2.88 2.34
N VAL A 134 5.85 2.93 3.04
CA VAL A 134 4.94 4.08 3.02
C VAL A 134 5.60 5.30 3.66
N TRP A 135 5.68 6.40 2.92
CA TRP A 135 6.22 7.67 3.41
C TRP A 135 5.27 8.32 4.42
N SER A 136 5.85 9.02 5.37
CA SER A 136 5.16 9.84 6.35
C SER A 136 5.40 11.31 6.03
N PHE A 137 4.31 12.05 5.77
CA PHE A 137 4.34 13.50 5.52
C PHE A 137 3.74 14.28 6.69
N ASP A 138 3.08 13.58 7.60
CA ASP A 138 2.53 14.12 8.83
C ASP A 138 3.60 13.99 9.92
N GLU A 139 3.79 15.04 10.71
CA GLU A 139 4.76 15.02 11.81
C GLU A 139 4.23 14.54 13.14
N ASP A 140 2.91 14.52 13.27
CA ASP A 140 2.22 14.07 14.47
C ASP A 140 1.98 12.55 14.44
N GLU A 141 2.16 11.89 13.29
CA GLU A 141 2.04 10.44 13.20
C GLU A 141 3.35 9.70 13.57
N PRO A 142 3.26 8.49 14.15
CA PRO A 142 4.43 7.66 14.39
C PRO A 142 5.21 7.43 13.10
N ARG A 143 6.51 7.74 13.12
CA ARG A 143 7.39 7.67 11.95
C ARG A 143 8.82 7.32 12.31
N ILE A 144 9.60 6.92 11.31
CA ILE A 144 11.01 6.59 11.42
C ILE A 144 11.80 7.26 10.29
N ALA A 145 12.97 7.81 10.62
CA ALA A 145 13.82 8.46 9.62
C ALA A 145 14.52 7.41 8.74
N ALA A 146 14.60 7.71 7.45
CA ALA A 146 15.56 7.08 6.58
C ALA A 146 16.99 7.49 6.98
N LEU A 147 17.93 6.56 6.89
CA LEU A 147 19.33 6.81 7.26
C LEU A 147 20.03 7.82 6.34
N LYS A 148 19.52 7.96 5.10
CA LYS A 148 20.02 8.92 4.12
C LYS A 148 19.01 10.02 3.90
N LYS A 149 19.52 11.25 3.77
CA LYS A 149 18.76 12.40 3.30
C LYS A 149 18.62 12.36 1.77
N ARG A 150 17.58 13.02 1.26
CA ARG A 150 17.44 13.35 -0.16
C ARG A 150 17.75 14.83 -0.33
N GLY A 151 18.97 15.11 -0.79
CA GLY A 151 19.55 16.45 -0.62
C GLY A 151 19.63 16.77 0.88
N ASP A 152 19.05 17.89 1.29
CA ASP A 152 19.05 18.32 2.70
C ASP A 152 17.86 17.81 3.52
N LYS A 153 16.89 17.15 2.87
CA LYS A 153 15.65 16.72 3.52
C LYS A 153 15.74 15.28 4.05
N THR A 154 15.37 15.11 5.31
CA THR A 154 15.12 13.78 5.90
C THR A 154 13.87 13.18 5.28
N ILE A 155 13.95 11.94 4.80
CA ILE A 155 12.78 11.17 4.40
C ILE A 155 12.25 10.46 5.64
N TRP A 156 10.96 10.61 5.90
CA TRP A 156 10.27 9.93 6.98
C TRP A 156 9.38 8.83 6.41
N LEU A 157 9.40 7.67 7.07
CA LEU A 157 8.53 6.55 6.75
C LEU A 157 7.58 6.31 7.91
N LYS A 158 6.34 5.95 7.59
CA LYS A 158 5.31 5.69 8.59
C LYS A 158 5.70 4.50 9.47
N ARG A 159 5.40 4.58 10.76
CA ARG A 159 5.50 3.48 11.72
C ARG A 159 4.10 2.97 12.01
N TYR A 160 3.91 1.67 11.83
CA TYR A 160 2.64 1.00 12.12
C TYR A 160 2.72 0.26 13.45
N PRO A 161 1.61 0.23 14.22
CA PRO A 161 1.56 -0.52 15.47
C PRO A 161 1.62 -2.04 15.27
N SER A 162 1.29 -2.54 14.06
CA SER A 162 1.35 -3.97 13.73
C SER A 162 1.48 -4.20 12.23
N ILE A 163 1.83 -5.44 11.84
CA ILE A 163 1.83 -5.90 10.44
C ILE A 163 0.44 -5.71 9.82
N LYS A 164 -0.64 -6.09 10.53
CA LYS A 164 -2.02 -5.89 10.06
C LYS A 164 -2.36 -4.43 9.80
N ALA A 165 -1.93 -3.53 10.66
CA ALA A 165 -2.14 -2.09 10.45
C ALA A 165 -1.42 -1.58 9.19
N SER A 166 -0.23 -2.11 8.89
CA SER A 166 0.48 -1.81 7.64
C SER A 166 -0.26 -2.33 6.42
N VAL A 167 -0.74 -3.59 6.47
CA VAL A 167 -1.54 -4.20 5.39
C VAL A 167 -2.84 -3.43 5.14
N ARG A 168 -3.59 -3.05 6.20
CA ARG A 168 -4.79 -2.20 6.05
C ARG A 168 -4.45 -0.85 5.42
N GLY A 169 -3.37 -0.21 5.87
CA GLY A 169 -2.90 1.06 5.31
C GLY A 169 -2.55 0.96 3.82
N TYR A 170 -1.95 -0.16 3.42
CA TYR A 170 -1.63 -0.46 2.02
C TYR A 170 -2.89 -0.63 1.16
N TYR A 171 -3.83 -1.50 1.55
CA TYR A 171 -5.07 -1.69 0.80
C TYR A 171 -5.86 -0.38 0.69
N ARG A 172 -5.95 0.39 1.78
CA ARG A 172 -6.59 1.71 1.77
C ARG A 172 -5.92 2.68 0.80
N THR A 173 -4.58 2.66 0.71
CA THR A 173 -3.84 3.53 -0.23
C THR A 173 -4.19 3.21 -1.68
N LEU A 174 -4.21 1.92 -2.04
CA LEU A 174 -4.64 1.47 -3.38
C LEU A 174 -6.13 1.74 -3.65
N GLY A 175 -6.97 1.61 -2.62
CA GLY A 175 -8.40 1.89 -2.64
C GLY A 175 -8.73 3.35 -2.91
N ARG A 176 -7.96 4.29 -2.35
CA ARG A 176 -8.29 5.73 -2.38
C ARG A 176 -7.51 6.58 -3.37
N SER A 177 -6.29 6.18 -3.76
CA SER A 177 -5.43 7.04 -4.57
C SER A 177 -5.90 7.11 -6.03
N ALA A 178 -5.95 8.31 -6.61
CA ALA A 178 -6.32 8.50 -8.02
C ALA A 178 -5.37 7.76 -8.99
N ALA A 179 -4.11 7.56 -8.59
CA ALA A 179 -3.11 6.85 -9.39
C ALA A 179 -3.51 5.40 -9.74
N PHE A 180 -4.37 4.77 -8.92
CA PHE A 180 -4.79 3.38 -9.08
C PHE A 180 -6.23 3.22 -9.58
N GLN A 181 -6.85 4.27 -10.13
CA GLN A 181 -8.23 4.19 -10.63
C GLN A 181 -8.41 3.08 -11.68
N LYS A 182 -7.49 2.98 -12.65
CA LYS A 182 -7.53 1.93 -13.69
C LYS A 182 -7.37 0.52 -13.11
N PHE A 183 -6.56 0.36 -12.06
CA PHE A 183 -6.40 -0.89 -11.33
C PHE A 183 -7.73 -1.28 -10.65
N ARG A 184 -8.36 -0.36 -9.93
CA ARG A 184 -9.66 -0.60 -9.26
C ARG A 184 -10.78 -0.94 -10.23
N GLN A 185 -10.85 -0.26 -11.37
CA GLN A 185 -11.81 -0.54 -12.44
C GLN A 185 -11.64 -1.95 -13.01
N LEU A 186 -10.39 -2.37 -13.24
CA LEU A 186 -10.12 -3.69 -13.80
C LEU A 186 -10.46 -4.80 -12.80
N ARG A 187 -10.16 -4.60 -11.52
CA ARG A 187 -10.45 -5.54 -10.42
C ARG A 187 -11.93 -5.86 -10.23
N LEU A 188 -12.84 -4.98 -10.65
CA LEU A 188 -14.26 -5.33 -10.66
C LEU A 188 -14.63 -6.36 -11.74
N LYS A 189 -13.79 -6.51 -12.77
CA LYS A 189 -14.05 -7.36 -13.95
C LYS A 189 -13.29 -8.66 -13.92
N THR A 190 -12.20 -8.73 -13.16
CA THR A 190 -11.35 -9.91 -13.08
C THR A 190 -10.60 -9.93 -11.76
N ASP A 191 -10.37 -11.13 -11.25
CA ASP A 191 -9.48 -11.40 -10.12
C ASP A 191 -8.15 -12.02 -10.58
N ASP A 192 -7.87 -12.04 -11.90
CA ASP A 192 -6.58 -12.51 -12.44
C ASP A 192 -5.43 -11.57 -12.00
N PRO A 193 -4.51 -12.04 -11.14
CA PRO A 193 -3.44 -11.20 -10.64
C PRO A 193 -2.50 -10.72 -11.77
N TYR A 194 -2.31 -11.51 -12.82
CA TYR A 194 -1.37 -11.18 -13.92
C TYR A 194 -1.89 -10.04 -14.80
N SER A 195 -3.20 -9.93 -14.96
CA SER A 195 -3.82 -8.78 -15.62
C SER A 195 -3.81 -7.55 -14.74
N LEU A 196 -4.01 -7.71 -13.43
CA LEU A 196 -4.11 -6.62 -12.47
C LEU A 196 -2.78 -5.91 -12.23
N VAL A 197 -1.67 -6.65 -12.07
CA VAL A 197 -0.35 -6.04 -11.80
C VAL A 197 0.13 -5.11 -12.93
N LYS A 198 -0.35 -5.31 -14.16
CA LYS A 198 -0.10 -4.41 -15.30
C LYS A 198 -0.70 -3.01 -15.13
N LYS A 199 -1.59 -2.81 -14.14
CA LYS A 199 -2.19 -1.50 -13.80
C LYS A 199 -1.56 -0.86 -12.57
N LEU A 200 -0.42 -1.37 -12.10
CA LEU A 200 0.36 -0.82 -10.99
C LEU A 200 1.58 -0.02 -11.46
N ASP A 201 1.60 0.47 -12.70
CA ASP A 201 2.71 1.25 -13.28
C ASP A 201 3.02 2.54 -12.50
N ARG A 202 2.04 3.05 -11.73
CA ARG A 202 2.21 4.23 -10.88
C ARG A 202 2.66 3.92 -9.46
N TYR A 203 2.82 2.64 -9.12
CA TYR A 203 3.26 2.23 -7.78
C TYR A 203 4.77 2.35 -7.60
N SER A 204 5.55 2.30 -8.68
CA SER A 204 7.01 2.36 -8.65
C SER A 204 7.54 3.22 -9.80
N GLU A 205 8.72 3.83 -9.61
CA GLU A 205 9.44 4.54 -10.69
C GLU A 205 9.77 3.63 -11.87
N LYS A 206 9.81 2.31 -11.66
CA LYS A 206 10.01 1.30 -12.71
C LYS A 206 8.89 1.25 -13.74
N GLY A 207 7.74 1.88 -13.48
CA GLY A 207 6.63 1.88 -14.43
C GLY A 207 6.10 0.47 -14.71
N ALA A 208 5.96 0.12 -15.98
CA ALA A 208 5.42 -1.17 -16.41
C ALA A 208 6.27 -2.38 -15.95
N GLU A 209 7.59 -2.24 -15.89
CA GLU A 209 8.52 -3.30 -15.45
C GLU A 209 8.18 -3.79 -14.03
N TYR A 210 7.63 -2.91 -13.18
CA TYR A 210 7.13 -3.30 -11.86
C TYR A 210 6.10 -4.43 -11.92
N GLY A 211 5.18 -4.38 -12.87
CA GLY A 211 4.16 -5.41 -13.06
C GLY A 211 4.74 -6.75 -13.54
N ASP A 212 5.81 -6.70 -14.32
CA ASP A 212 6.52 -7.89 -14.81
C ASP A 212 7.32 -8.57 -13.69
N GLU A 213 7.96 -7.78 -12.82
CA GLU A 213 8.62 -8.27 -11.61
C GLU A 213 7.61 -8.94 -10.67
N LEU A 214 6.44 -8.31 -10.43
CA LEU A 214 5.38 -8.92 -9.63
C LEU A 214 4.87 -10.22 -10.24
N THR A 215 4.63 -10.25 -11.55
CA THR A 215 4.24 -11.48 -12.26
C THR A 215 5.25 -12.60 -12.02
N SER A 216 6.54 -12.29 -12.11
CA SER A 216 7.63 -13.24 -11.90
C SER A 216 7.68 -13.76 -10.46
N ILE A 217 7.54 -12.87 -9.48
CA ILE A 217 7.50 -13.23 -8.05
C ILE A 217 6.30 -14.13 -7.75
N ILE A 218 5.11 -13.79 -8.25
CA ILE A 218 3.89 -14.58 -8.04
C ILE A 218 4.08 -15.98 -8.62
N LYS A 219 4.55 -16.10 -9.87
CA LYS A 219 4.74 -17.40 -10.55
C LYS A 219 5.80 -18.26 -9.85
N PHE A 220 6.99 -17.69 -9.59
CA PHE A 220 8.10 -18.44 -9.03
C PHE A 220 7.77 -19.00 -7.63
N ASN A 221 7.09 -18.21 -6.81
CA ASN A 221 6.76 -18.60 -5.43
C ASN A 221 5.37 -19.25 -5.32
N LYS A 222 4.65 -19.41 -6.43
CA LYS A 222 3.28 -19.94 -6.51
C LYS A 222 2.31 -19.20 -5.59
N PHE A 223 2.43 -17.87 -5.48
CA PHE A 223 1.57 -17.10 -4.59
C PHE A 223 0.12 -17.03 -5.05
N ASN A 224 -0.17 -17.34 -6.31
CA ASN A 224 -1.53 -17.48 -6.83
C ASN A 224 -2.33 -18.63 -6.17
N THR A 225 -1.68 -19.54 -5.42
CA THR A 225 -2.42 -20.57 -4.65
C THR A 225 -3.05 -20.03 -3.37
N TYR A 226 -2.80 -18.76 -3.03
CA TYR A 226 -3.43 -18.08 -1.89
C TYR A 226 -4.69 -17.32 -2.29
N ASP A 227 -4.94 -17.12 -3.58
CA ASP A 227 -6.12 -16.41 -4.10
C ASP A 227 -7.41 -17.22 -3.97
#